data_AF-A0A0G3W9U9-F1
#
_entry.id   AF-A0A0G3W9U9-F1
#
_cell.length_a   1.000
_cell.length_b   1.000
_cell.length_c   1.000
_cell.angle_alpha   90.00
_cell.angle_beta   90.00
_cell.angle_gamma   90.00
#
_symmetry.space_group_name_H-M   'P 1'
#
loop_
_entity.id
_entity.type
_entity.pdbx_description
1 polymer ?
#
loop_
_entity_poly.entity_id
_entity_poly.type
_entity_poly.pdbx_seq_one_letter_code
_entity_poly.pdbx_strand_id
1 'polypeptide(L)'
;MGLILRNLMGMTDIKLNDQIIALSTDLAMKSAANTYLAANLRATTPEVRQFIAGLLTQKVTAHDSLTALILKKDWAQPYISPTEQMSHANQQSSWVLNQEQQHK
;
A
#
# COMPACT_ATOMS: atom_id res chain seq x y z
N MET A 1 3.05 9.27 -5.80
CA MET A 1 2.74 8.02 -6.51
C MET A 1 3.56 7.91 -7.81
N GLY A 2 4.87 7.73 -7.72
CA GLY A 2 5.73 7.72 -8.92
C GLY A 2 6.73 6.57 -8.96
N LEU A 3 7.29 6.20 -7.80
CA LEU A 3 8.32 5.18 -7.62
C LEU A 3 7.99 3.81 -8.22
N ILE A 4 7.01 3.21 -7.59
CA ILE A 4 6.61 1.82 -7.77
C ILE A 4 5.96 1.61 -9.12
N LEU A 5 5.07 2.53 -9.55
CA LEU A 5 4.39 2.41 -10.84
C LEU A 5 5.39 2.45 -12.01
N ARG A 6 6.41 3.31 -11.94
CA ARG A 6 7.46 3.37 -12.97
C ARG A 6 8.28 2.08 -13.01
N ASN A 7 8.65 1.52 -11.87
CA ASN A 7 9.31 0.21 -11.82
C ASN A 7 8.43 -0.92 -12.36
N LEU A 8 7.15 -0.96 -11.98
CA LEU A 8 6.20 -1.96 -12.47
C LEU A 8 5.97 -1.86 -13.98
N MET A 9 6.06 -0.66 -14.55
CA MET A 9 6.00 -0.40 -16.00
C MET A 9 7.35 -0.59 -16.70
N GLY A 10 8.39 -1.08 -16.01
CA GLY A 10 9.73 -1.27 -16.59
C GLY A 10 10.46 0.02 -16.95
N MET A 11 10.03 1.15 -16.40
CA MET A 11 10.61 2.49 -16.67
C MET A 11 11.81 2.80 -15.76
N THR A 12 12.16 1.90 -14.85
CA THR A 12 13.30 2.02 -13.91
C THR A 12 13.83 0.62 -13.58
N ASP A 13 15.14 0.47 -13.39
CA ASP A 13 15.82 -0.81 -13.10
C ASP A 13 15.91 -1.13 -11.59
N ILE A 14 15.06 -0.52 -10.76
CA ILE A 14 15.13 -0.75 -9.31
C ILE A 14 14.62 -2.17 -9.04
N LYS A 15 15.48 -2.99 -8.44
CA LYS A 15 15.09 -4.31 -7.93
C LYS A 15 14.08 -4.14 -6.81
N LEU A 16 12.80 -4.12 -7.16
CA LEU A 16 11.72 -4.18 -6.19
C LEU A 16 11.76 -5.55 -5.52
N ASN A 17 11.92 -5.57 -4.20
CA ASN A 17 11.74 -6.78 -3.42
C ASN A 17 10.24 -6.96 -3.07
N ASP A 18 9.84 -8.19 -2.75
CA ASP A 18 8.45 -8.53 -2.43
C ASP A 18 7.89 -7.70 -1.27
N GLN A 19 8.73 -7.35 -0.29
CA GLN A 19 8.35 -6.52 0.85
C GLN A 19 7.87 -5.13 0.41
N ILE A 20 8.59 -4.49 -0.50
CA ILE A 20 8.26 -3.14 -0.97
C ILE A 20 7.02 -3.17 -1.86
N ILE A 21 6.88 -4.21 -2.70
CA ILE A 21 5.66 -4.42 -3.49
C ILE A 21 4.46 -4.60 -2.56
N ALA A 22 4.59 -5.41 -1.51
CA ALA A 22 3.53 -5.65 -0.56
C ALA A 22 3.16 -4.38 0.24
N LEU A 23 4.13 -3.68 0.82
CA LEU A 23 3.89 -2.46 1.59
C LEU A 23 3.33 -1.31 0.74
N SER A 24 3.79 -1.17 -0.51
CA SER A 24 3.25 -0.15 -1.42
C SER A 24 1.84 -0.49 -1.90
N THR A 25 1.56 -1.77 -2.14
CA THR A 25 0.22 -2.26 -2.49
C THR A 25 -0.74 -2.10 -1.32
N ASP A 26 -0.29 -2.37 -0.09
CA ASP A 26 -1.05 -2.14 1.13
C ASP A 26 -1.49 -0.68 1.28
N LEU A 27 -0.54 0.26 1.08
CA LEU A 27 -0.85 1.69 1.05
C LEU A 27 -1.86 2.05 -0.05
N ALA A 28 -1.70 1.49 -1.25
CA ALA A 28 -2.62 1.73 -2.37
C ALA A 28 -4.03 1.21 -2.08
N MET A 29 -4.15 0.04 -1.45
CA MET A 29 -5.44 -0.55 -1.05
C MET A 29 -6.14 0.32 0.00
N LYS A 30 -5.43 0.79 1.03
CA LYS A 30 -5.96 1.71 2.04
C LYS A 30 -6.46 3.01 1.41
N SER A 31 -5.69 3.59 0.51
CA SER A 31 -6.07 4.80 -0.22
C SER A 31 -7.31 4.59 -1.10
N ALA A 32 -7.37 3.46 -1.81
CA ALA A 32 -8.52 3.10 -2.63
C ALA A 32 -9.78 2.87 -1.78
N ALA A 33 -9.66 2.17 -0.65
CA ALA A 33 -10.77 1.96 0.29
C ALA A 33 -11.30 3.30 0.83
N ASN A 34 -10.41 4.20 1.26
CA ASN A 34 -10.82 5.53 1.72
C ASN A 34 -11.52 6.34 0.61
N THR A 35 -11.01 6.26 -0.63
CA THR A 35 -11.63 6.91 -1.80
C THR A 35 -13.01 6.34 -2.08
N TYR A 36 -13.18 5.01 -2.05
CA TYR A 36 -14.47 4.37 -2.26
C TYR A 36 -15.46 4.67 -1.14
N LEU A 37 -15.03 4.72 0.12
CA LEU A 37 -15.87 5.17 1.23
C LEU A 37 -16.36 6.60 1.00
N ALA A 38 -15.45 7.51 0.67
CA ALA A 38 -15.78 8.90 0.43
C ALA A 38 -16.70 9.09 -0.80
N ALA A 39 -16.53 8.26 -1.84
CA ALA A 39 -17.41 8.24 -3.00
C ALA A 39 -18.80 7.67 -2.66
N ASN A 40 -18.85 6.62 -1.84
CA ASN A 40 -20.10 5.99 -1.39
C ASN A 40 -21.00 6.98 -0.63
N LEU A 41 -20.40 7.78 0.26
CA LEU A 41 -21.09 8.80 1.03
C LEU A 41 -21.63 9.96 0.17
N ARG A 42 -21.00 10.22 -0.99
CA ARG A 42 -21.43 11.27 -1.94
C ARG A 42 -22.35 10.77 -3.04
N ALA A 43 -22.54 9.46 -3.17
CA ALA A 43 -23.41 8.89 -4.20
C ALA A 43 -24.85 9.38 -4.02
N THR A 44 -25.45 9.89 -5.10
CA THR A 44 -26.80 10.46 -5.10
C THR A 44 -27.88 9.41 -5.36
N THR A 45 -27.55 8.27 -5.98
CA THR A 45 -28.49 7.18 -6.27
C THR A 45 -28.16 5.91 -5.47
N PRO A 46 -29.18 5.11 -5.10
CA PRO A 46 -28.96 3.88 -4.35
C PRO A 46 -28.18 2.82 -5.15
N GLU A 47 -28.34 2.75 -6.47
CA GLU A 47 -27.66 1.79 -7.34
C GLU A 47 -26.15 2.05 -7.36
N VAL A 48 -25.74 3.31 -7.50
CA VAL A 48 -24.32 3.71 -7.48
C VAL A 48 -23.72 3.48 -6.09
N ARG A 49 -24.49 3.77 -5.03
CA ARG A 49 -24.07 3.49 -3.65
C ARG A 49 -23.82 2.01 -3.44
N GLN A 50 -24.71 1.15 -3.91
CA GLN A 50 -24.55 -0.30 -3.77
C GLN A 50 -23.32 -0.81 -4.54
N PHE A 51 -23.12 -0.33 -5.76
CA PHE A 51 -21.96 -0.69 -6.57
C PHE A 51 -20.64 -0.30 -5.89
N ILE A 52 -20.52 0.95 -5.43
CA ILE A 52 -19.31 1.43 -4.74
C ILE A 52 -19.10 0.69 -3.41
N ALA A 53 -20.17 0.35 -2.67
CA ALA A 53 -20.08 -0.44 -1.45
C ALA A 53 -19.48 -1.82 -1.75
N GLY A 54 -19.87 -2.46 -2.85
CA GLY A 54 -19.26 -3.71 -3.31
C GLY A 54 -17.77 -3.58 -3.61
N LEU A 55 -17.32 -2.48 -4.22
CA LEU A 55 -15.90 -2.21 -4.47
C LEU A 55 -15.13 -1.95 -3.17
N LEU A 56 -15.72 -1.21 -2.24
CA LEU A 56 -15.17 -0.96 -0.91
C LEU A 56 -14.92 -2.28 -0.17
N THR A 57 -15.94 -3.15 -0.08
CA THR A 57 -15.82 -4.46 0.56
C THR A 57 -14.71 -5.29 -0.05
N GLN A 58 -14.62 -5.34 -1.39
CA GLN A 58 -13.53 -6.06 -2.07
C GLN A 58 -12.14 -5.51 -1.70
N LYS A 59 -11.98 -4.19 -1.59
CA LYS A 59 -10.70 -3.59 -1.18
C LYS A 59 -10.35 -3.87 0.27
N VAL A 60 -11.33 -3.86 1.17
CA VAL A 60 -11.10 -4.21 2.59
C VAL A 60 -10.67 -5.67 2.71
N THR A 61 -11.38 -6.60 2.08
CA THR A 61 -11.00 -8.03 2.11
C THR A 61 -9.62 -8.29 1.51
N ALA A 62 -9.28 -7.60 0.41
CA ALA A 62 -7.95 -7.70 -0.19
C ALA A 62 -6.86 -7.13 0.73
N HIS A 63 -7.12 -6.00 1.38
CA HIS A 63 -6.22 -5.40 2.38
C HIS A 63 -5.98 -6.32 3.57
N ASP A 64 -7.02 -6.97 4.11
CA ASP A 64 -6.91 -7.91 5.22
C ASP A 64 -6.02 -9.11 4.85
N SER A 65 -6.25 -9.67 3.66
CA SER A 65 -5.47 -10.81 3.14
C SER A 65 -3.99 -10.46 2.95
N LEU A 66 -3.72 -9.27 2.40
CA LEU A 66 -2.35 -8.77 2.22
C LEU A 66 -1.67 -8.45 3.55
N THR A 67 -2.41 -7.88 4.51
CA THR A 67 -1.90 -7.60 5.85
C THR A 67 -1.51 -8.89 6.55
N ALA A 68 -2.34 -9.93 6.48
CA ALA A 68 -2.00 -11.25 7.03
C ALA A 68 -0.70 -11.82 6.42
N LEU A 69 -0.47 -11.62 5.12
CA LEU A 69 0.78 -12.01 4.46
C LEU A 69 1.98 -11.18 4.95
N ILE A 70 1.84 -9.85 5.03
CA ILE A 70 2.88 -8.93 5.52
C ILE A 70 3.32 -9.31 6.94
N LEU A 71 2.36 -9.58 7.82
CA LEU A 71 2.64 -10.02 9.20
C LEU A 71 3.31 -11.40 9.23
N LYS A 72 2.81 -12.36 8.44
CA LYS A 72 3.40 -13.71 8.34
C LYS A 72 4.84 -13.69 7.82
N LYS A 73 5.19 -12.71 6.99
CA LYS A 73 6.53 -12.51 6.44
C LYS A 73 7.43 -11.62 7.30
N ASP A 74 6.94 -11.17 8.45
CA ASP A 74 7.63 -10.25 9.37
C ASP A 74 8.06 -8.92 8.70
N TRP A 75 7.32 -8.51 7.67
CA TRP A 75 7.60 -7.27 6.93
C TRP A 75 7.05 -6.03 7.63
N ALA A 76 6.13 -6.21 8.56
CA ALA A 76 5.65 -5.19 9.48
C ALA A 76 5.43 -5.81 10.87
N GLN A 77 5.78 -5.06 11.90
CA GLN A 77 5.71 -5.50 13.30
C GLN A 77 4.84 -4.52 14.09
N PRO A 78 3.51 -4.72 14.13
CA PRO A 78 2.58 -3.73 14.67
C PRO A 78 2.66 -3.55 16.19
N TYR A 79 3.29 -4.50 16.90
CA TYR A 79 3.32 -4.56 18.37
C TYR A 79 4.68 -4.18 18.99
N ILE A 80 5.63 -3.65 18.21
CA ILE A 80 6.89 -3.09 18.75
C ILE A 80 6.67 -1.64 19.22
N SER A 81 7.63 -1.07 19.93
CA SER A 81 7.48 0.30 20.46
C SER A 81 7.33 1.32 19.32
N PRO A 82 6.57 2.43 19.51
CA PRO A 82 6.40 3.45 18.47
C PRO A 82 7.73 3.99 17.93
N THR A 83 8.74 4.13 18.80
CA THR A 83 10.09 4.57 18.42
C THR A 83 10.77 3.58 17.47
N GLU A 84 10.64 2.27 17.75
CA GLU A 84 11.18 1.22 16.87
C GLU A 84 10.42 1.17 15.53
N GLN A 85 9.09 1.35 15.54
CA GLN A 85 8.29 1.44 14.31
C GLN A 85 8.76 2.60 13.42
N MET A 86 8.98 3.78 14.00
CA MET A 86 9.51 4.94 13.27
C MET A 86 10.92 4.69 12.73
N SER A 87 11.79 4.06 13.53
CA SER A 87 13.15 3.69 13.11
C SER A 87 13.13 2.76 11.90
N HIS A 88 12.31 1.70 11.94
CA HIS A 88 12.13 0.77 10.83
C HIS A 88 11.61 1.47 9.57
N ALA A 89 10.60 2.33 9.70
CA ALA A 89 10.05 3.08 8.58
C ALA A 89 11.08 4.03 7.95
N ASN A 90 11.92 4.67 8.77
CA ASN A 90 13.00 5.53 8.29
C ASN A 90 14.08 4.74 7.55
N GLN A 91 14.54 3.61 8.11
CA GLN A 91 15.50 2.72 7.47
C GLN A 91 15.00 2.21 6.10
N GLN A 92 13.73 1.79 6.02
CA GLN A 92 13.10 1.39 4.77
C GLN A 92 13.07 2.52 3.75
N SER A 93 12.71 3.74 4.19
CA SER A 93 12.68 4.91 3.32
C SER A 93 14.06 5.27 2.78
N SER A 94 15.09 5.28 3.64
CA SER A 94 16.47 5.53 3.23
C SER A 94 16.99 4.47 2.26
N TRP A 95 16.63 3.20 2.44
CA TRP A 95 17.01 2.14 1.50
C TRP A 95 16.46 2.41 0.10
N VAL A 96 15.17 2.76 -0.02
CA VAL A 96 14.54 3.05 -1.32
C VAL A 96 15.22 4.24 -2.00
N LEU A 97 15.48 5.31 -1.25
CA LEU A 97 16.13 6.51 -1.78
C LEU A 97 17.57 6.26 -2.23
N ASN A 98 18.31 5.42 -1.50
CA ASN A 98 19.68 5.05 -1.89
C ASN A 98 19.70 4.21 -3.17
N GLN A 99 18.73 3.30 -3.36
CA GLN A 99 18.58 2.55 -4.61
C GLN A 99 18.28 3.48 -5.79
N GLU A 100 17.47 4.53 -5.61
CA GLU A 100 17.23 5.52 -6.66
C GLU A 100 18.50 6.30 -7.06
N GLN A 101 19.37 6.62 -6.11
CA GLN A 101 20.58 7.42 -6.37
C GLN A 101 21.67 6.64 -7.09
N GLN A 102 21.76 5.32 -6.90
CA GLN A 102 22.75 4.46 -7.57
C GLN A 102 22.47 4.26 -9.07
N HIS A 103 21.29 4.66 -9.55
CA HIS A 103 20.85 4.48 -10.93
C HIS A 103 20.56 5.80 -11.67
N LYS A 104 21.10 6.92 -11.17
CA LYS A 104 21.26 8.17 -11.92
C LYS A 104 22.65 8.26 -12.51
#